data_AF-A0A9W3X3E8-F1
#
_entry.id   AF-A0A9W3X3E8-F1
#
_cell.length_a   1.000
_cell.length_b   1.000
_cell.length_c   1.000
_cell.angle_alpha   90.00
_cell.angle_beta   90.00
_cell.angle_gamma   90.00
#
_symmetry.space_group_name_H-M   'P 1'
#
loop_
_entity.id
_entity.type
_entity.pdbx_description
1 polymer ?
#
loop_
_entity_poly.entity_id
_entity_poly.type
_entity_poly.pdbx_seq_one_letter_code
_entity_poly.pdbx_strand_id
1 'polypeptide(L)'
;MVGSICSVIVVFIVAKAIGLDTAVMNSMLPQAATTAIALPISESIGGIPAITSFAVIFNAVIVYALGALFLKIFRVKHPIAKGLALGTAGHALGVAVGIEMGEVEAAMASIAVTVVGVVTVVGVVTVVVIPMFMPFIG
;
A
#
# COMPACT_ATOMS: atom_id res chain seq x y z
N MET A 1 -5.02 -1.45 -6.67
CA MET A 1 -4.99 -0.29 -7.60
C MET A 1 -6.05 0.74 -7.27
N VAL A 2 -7.35 0.50 -7.53
CA VAL A 2 -8.41 1.48 -7.20
C VAL A 2 -8.38 1.86 -5.72
N GLY A 3 -8.29 0.89 -4.81
CA GLY A 3 -8.17 1.15 -3.36
C GLY A 3 -6.94 1.98 -2.98
N SER A 4 -5.80 1.73 -3.64
CA SER A 4 -4.55 2.49 -3.41
C SER A 4 -4.69 3.95 -3.86
N ILE A 5 -5.29 4.19 -5.03
CA ILE A 5 -5.56 5.54 -5.54
C ILE A 5 -6.55 6.27 -4.61
N CYS A 6 -7.64 5.61 -4.24
CA CYS A 6 -8.61 6.15 -3.28
C CYS A 6 -7.96 6.49 -1.94
N SER A 7 -7.10 5.61 -1.42
CA SER A 7 -6.34 5.84 -0.18
C SER A 7 -5.51 7.13 -0.26
N VAL A 8 -4.70 7.29 -1.32
CA VAL A 8 -3.86 8.48 -1.51
C VAL A 8 -4.70 9.75 -1.60
N ILE A 9 -5.82 9.71 -2.34
CA ILE A 9 -6.74 10.86 -2.46
C ILE A 9 -7.35 11.22 -1.09
N VAL A 10 -7.82 10.22 -0.34
CA VAL A 10 -8.41 10.44 1.00
C VAL A 10 -7.37 11.01 1.95
N VAL A 11 -6.16 10.45 1.99
CA VAL A 11 -5.04 10.97 2.80
C VAL A 11 -4.77 12.43 2.46
N PHE A 12 -4.67 12.77 1.17
CA PHE A 12 -4.43 14.14 0.73
C PHE A 12 -5.53 15.11 1.18
N ILE A 13 -6.81 14.75 0.97
CA ILE A 13 -7.94 15.59 1.35
C ILE A 13 -7.98 15.78 2.87
N VAL A 14 -7.83 14.70 3.65
CA VAL A 14 -7.90 14.74 5.11
C VAL A 14 -6.71 15.50 5.70
N ALA A 15 -5.49 15.26 5.21
CA ALA A 15 -4.30 15.99 5.64
C ALA A 15 -4.45 17.49 5.41
N LYS A 16 -4.97 17.88 4.24
CA LYS A 16 -5.24 19.29 3.93
C LYS A 16 -6.35 19.88 4.79
N ALA A 17 -7.41 19.14 5.07
CA ALA A 17 -8.53 19.59 5.90
C ALA A 17 -8.12 19.81 7.37
N ILE A 18 -7.19 19.00 7.89
CA ILE A 18 -6.66 19.10 9.26
C ILE A 18 -5.54 20.15 9.36
N GLY A 19 -4.99 20.61 8.23
CA GLY A 19 -3.89 21.58 8.20
C GLY A 19 -2.55 20.95 8.60
N LEU A 20 -2.30 19.71 8.19
CA LEU A 20 -1.03 19.02 8.45
C LEU A 20 0.14 19.76 7.79
N ASP A 21 1.29 19.75 8.45
CA ASP A 21 2.54 20.24 7.87
C ASP A 21 2.86 19.49 6.56
N THR A 22 3.39 20.20 5.57
CA THR A 22 3.66 19.66 4.24
C THR A 22 4.62 18.47 4.27
N ALA A 23 5.63 18.48 5.16
CA ALA A 23 6.55 17.35 5.28
C ALA A 23 5.85 16.11 5.85
N VAL A 24 4.95 16.30 6.81
CA VAL A 24 4.14 15.21 7.38
C VAL A 24 3.13 14.69 6.36
N MET A 25 2.48 15.57 5.60
CA MET A 25 1.58 15.17 4.51
C MET A 25 2.34 14.35 3.45
N ASN A 26 3.50 14.84 3.02
CA ASN A 26 4.35 14.19 2.02
C ASN A 26 4.84 12.81 2.52
N SER A 27 5.11 12.64 3.81
CA SER A 27 5.40 11.32 4.39
C SER A 27 4.26 10.31 4.24
N MET A 28 3.01 10.78 4.24
CA MET A 28 1.82 9.91 4.22
C MET A 28 1.39 9.53 2.81
N LEU A 29 1.71 10.31 1.78
CA LEU A 29 1.33 10.00 0.40
C LEU A 29 1.85 8.64 -0.12
N PRO A 30 3.12 8.24 0.11
CA PRO A 30 3.62 6.96 -0.37
C PRO A 30 3.23 5.77 0.50
N GLN A 31 2.42 5.94 1.57
CA GLN A 31 2.12 4.88 2.54
C GLN A 31 1.49 3.62 1.93
N ALA A 32 0.81 3.76 0.78
CA ALA A 32 0.09 2.67 0.12
C ALA A 32 1.04 1.72 -0.63
N ALA A 33 2.32 2.04 -0.73
CA ALA A 33 3.36 1.20 -1.28
C ALA A 33 4.06 0.37 -0.19
N THR A 34 4.92 -0.56 -0.58
CA THR A 34 5.76 -1.30 0.38
C THR A 34 6.92 -0.43 0.87
N THR A 35 7.49 -0.75 2.03
CA THR A 35 8.56 0.05 2.66
C THR A 35 9.72 0.35 1.71
N ALA A 36 10.15 -0.65 0.93
CA ALA A 36 11.24 -0.51 -0.03
C ALA A 36 10.94 0.49 -1.16
N ILE A 37 9.67 0.72 -1.47
CA ILE A 37 9.21 1.68 -2.48
C ILE A 37 8.87 3.03 -1.84
N ALA A 38 8.22 3.00 -0.67
CA ALA A 38 7.65 4.18 -0.05
C ALA A 38 8.71 5.13 0.53
N LEU A 39 9.78 4.59 1.13
CA LEU A 39 10.79 5.43 1.78
C LEU A 39 11.58 6.30 0.79
N PRO A 40 12.14 5.76 -0.31
CA PRO A 40 12.84 6.61 -1.28
C PRO A 40 11.92 7.67 -1.92
N ILE A 41 10.64 7.35 -2.10
CA ILE A 41 9.66 8.31 -2.63
C ILE A 41 9.38 9.40 -1.60
N SER A 42 9.18 9.06 -0.33
CA SER A 42 9.02 10.06 0.74
C SER A 42 10.21 11.01 0.78
N GLU A 43 11.45 10.49 0.72
CA GLU A 43 12.65 11.33 0.71
C GLU A 43 12.69 12.26 -0.50
N SER A 44 12.36 11.76 -1.69
CA SER A 44 12.42 12.57 -2.92
C SER A 44 11.37 13.68 -2.98
N ILE A 45 10.25 13.55 -2.25
CA ILE A 45 9.19 14.56 -2.18
C ILE A 45 9.27 15.42 -0.89
N GLY A 46 10.37 15.35 -0.13
CA GLY A 46 10.58 16.16 1.07
C GLY A 46 9.76 15.73 2.29
N GLY A 47 9.32 14.49 2.34
CA GLY A 47 8.71 13.87 3.51
C GLY A 47 9.73 13.36 4.53
N ILE A 48 9.26 13.05 5.73
CA ILE A 48 10.00 12.44 6.84
C ILE A 48 9.91 10.90 6.75
N PRO A 49 10.99 10.18 6.43
CA PRO A 49 10.95 8.73 6.18
C PRO A 49 10.51 7.92 7.39
N ALA A 50 10.79 8.40 8.61
CA ALA A 50 10.36 7.76 9.84
C ALA A 50 8.83 7.72 10.00
N ILE A 51 8.13 8.76 9.53
CA ILE A 51 6.67 8.79 9.57
C ILE A 51 6.11 7.86 8.47
N THR A 52 6.74 7.84 7.29
CA THR A 52 6.38 6.90 6.22
C THR A 52 6.55 5.45 6.64
N SER A 53 7.67 5.08 7.26
CA SER A 53 7.90 3.71 7.73
C SER A 53 6.84 3.30 8.74
N PHE A 54 6.51 4.19 9.69
CA PHE A 54 5.44 3.98 10.65
C PHE A 54 4.09 3.71 9.95
N ALA A 55 3.67 4.57 9.01
CA ALA A 55 2.38 4.40 8.34
C ALA A 55 2.31 3.10 7.52
N VAL A 56 3.38 2.78 6.77
CA VAL A 56 3.46 1.54 5.99
C VAL A 56 3.36 0.31 6.89
N ILE A 57 4.11 0.28 8.00
CA ILE A 57 4.10 -0.84 8.95
C ILE A 57 2.74 -0.93 9.64
N PHE A 58 2.19 0.20 10.06
CA PHE A 58 0.90 0.26 10.74
C PHE A 58 -0.23 -0.30 9.86
N ASN A 59 -0.29 0.13 8.59
CA ASN A 59 -1.23 -0.42 7.62
C ASN A 59 -1.01 -1.93 7.41
N ALA A 60 0.25 -2.36 7.29
CA ALA A 60 0.57 -3.77 7.10
C ALA A 60 0.09 -4.63 8.28
N VAL A 61 0.27 -4.17 9.52
CA VAL A 61 -0.20 -4.86 10.73
C VAL A 61 -1.73 -4.95 10.76
N ILE A 62 -2.44 -3.90 10.34
CA ILE A 62 -3.91 -3.93 10.22
C ILE A 62 -4.34 -4.98 9.21
N VAL A 63 -3.71 -5.03 8.03
CA VAL A 63 -4.00 -6.03 7.00
C VAL A 63 -3.75 -7.44 7.52
N TYR A 64 -2.65 -7.66 8.25
CA TYR A 64 -2.33 -8.94 8.87
C TYR A 64 -3.43 -9.37 9.86
N ALA A 65 -3.78 -8.48 10.81
CA ALA A 65 -4.73 -8.77 11.87
C ALA A 65 -6.16 -8.99 11.35
N LEU A 66 -6.56 -8.27 10.29
CA LEU A 66 -7.94 -8.29 9.78
C LEU A 66 -8.13 -9.17 8.54
N GLY A 67 -7.06 -9.63 7.89
CA GLY A 67 -7.14 -10.34 6.61
C GLY A 67 -8.05 -11.59 6.67
N ALA A 68 -7.81 -12.47 7.64
CA ALA A 68 -8.62 -13.66 7.85
C ALA A 68 -10.07 -13.33 8.23
N LEU A 69 -10.28 -12.28 9.03
CA LEU A 69 -11.60 -11.80 9.42
C LEU A 69 -12.40 -11.33 8.19
N PHE A 70 -11.80 -10.53 7.32
CA PHE A 70 -12.46 -10.06 6.10
C PHE A 70 -12.81 -11.22 5.17
N LEU A 71 -11.91 -12.20 4.97
CA LEU A 71 -12.23 -13.39 4.19
C LEU A 71 -13.45 -14.14 4.73
N LYS A 72 -13.58 -14.22 6.07
CA LYS A 72 -14.72 -14.85 6.74
C LYS A 72 -16.02 -14.04 6.56
N ILE A 73 -15.95 -12.72 6.75
CA ILE A 73 -17.10 -11.80 6.58
C ILE A 73 -17.64 -11.87 5.15
N PHE A 74 -16.76 -11.82 4.15
CA PHE A 74 -17.12 -11.89 2.74
C PHE A 74 -17.32 -13.32 2.22
N ARG A 75 -17.21 -14.32 3.10
CA ARG A 75 -17.40 -15.76 2.80
C ARG A 75 -16.55 -16.25 1.62
N VAL A 76 -15.31 -15.78 1.52
CA VAL A 76 -14.35 -16.22 0.49
C VAL A 76 -13.82 -17.61 0.88
N LYS A 77 -14.28 -18.65 0.17
CA LYS A 77 -13.93 -20.05 0.49
C LYS A 77 -12.84 -20.63 -0.40
N HIS A 78 -12.79 -20.23 -1.67
CA HIS A 78 -11.88 -20.83 -2.65
C HIS A 78 -10.42 -20.45 -2.34
N PRO A 79 -9.49 -21.42 -2.26
CA PRO A 79 -8.10 -21.17 -1.83
C PRO A 79 -7.39 -20.13 -2.71
N ILE A 80 -7.56 -20.25 -4.04
CA ILE A 80 -7.02 -19.25 -4.98
C ILE A 80 -7.58 -17.85 -4.71
N ALA A 81 -8.89 -17.73 -4.44
CA ALA A 81 -9.52 -16.44 -4.20
C ALA A 81 -9.06 -15.81 -2.88
N LYS A 82 -8.87 -16.63 -1.83
CA LYS A 82 -8.30 -16.16 -0.56
C LYS A 82 -6.89 -15.64 -0.75
N GLY A 83 -6.02 -16.42 -1.40
CA GLY A 83 -4.64 -16.02 -1.66
C GLY A 83 -4.56 -14.73 -2.48
N LEU A 84 -5.32 -14.63 -3.58
CA LEU A 84 -5.41 -13.41 -4.38
C LEU A 84 -5.91 -12.21 -3.56
N ALA A 85 -6.96 -12.37 -2.74
CA ALA A 85 -7.48 -11.30 -1.90
C ALA A 85 -6.45 -10.81 -0.86
N LEU A 86 -5.73 -11.73 -0.21
CA LEU A 86 -4.69 -11.38 0.76
C LEU A 86 -3.47 -10.72 0.09
N GLY A 87 -3.03 -11.23 -1.06
CA GLY A 87 -1.88 -10.67 -1.76
C GLY A 87 -2.17 -9.34 -2.46
N THR A 88 -3.40 -9.14 -2.95
CA THR A 88 -3.80 -7.87 -3.58
C THR A 88 -3.96 -6.70 -2.61
N ALA A 89 -4.06 -6.98 -1.29
CA ALA A 89 -3.92 -5.97 -0.25
C ALA A 89 -2.52 -5.33 -0.23
N GLY A 90 -1.56 -5.87 -0.99
CA GLY A 90 -0.33 -5.17 -1.39
C GLY A 90 0.81 -5.21 -0.38
N HIS A 91 0.67 -5.97 0.71
CA HIS A 91 1.70 -6.13 1.72
C HIS A 91 2.16 -7.59 1.86
N ALA A 92 3.45 -7.79 2.11
CA ALA A 92 4.03 -9.10 2.39
C ALA A 92 3.37 -9.80 3.58
N LEU A 93 2.79 -9.04 4.52
CA LEU A 93 2.04 -9.61 5.64
C LEU A 93 0.74 -10.31 5.21
N GLY A 94 0.13 -9.97 4.07
CA GLY A 94 -0.97 -10.75 3.51
C GLY A 94 -0.54 -12.17 3.08
N VAL A 95 0.71 -12.31 2.62
CA VAL A 95 1.31 -13.62 2.31
C VAL A 95 1.50 -14.43 3.60
N ALA A 96 1.90 -13.78 4.70
CA ALA A 96 2.03 -14.44 6.00
C ALA A 96 0.70 -15.07 6.46
N VAL A 97 -0.42 -14.34 6.31
CA VAL A 97 -1.76 -14.89 6.56
C VAL A 97 -2.08 -16.06 5.63
N GLY A 98 -1.64 -16.02 4.37
CA GLY A 98 -1.80 -17.12 3.42
C GLY A 98 -1.01 -18.38 3.83
N ILE A 99 0.20 -18.23 4.35
CA ILE A 99 1.04 -19.33 4.86
C ILE A 99 0.33 -20.08 5.99
N GLU A 100 -0.37 -19.36 6.87
CA GLU A 100 -1.15 -19.96 7.95
C GLU A 100 -2.39 -20.75 7.45
N MET A 101 -2.84 -20.50 6.20
CA MET A 101 -4.04 -21.13 5.63
C MET A 101 -3.74 -22.34 4.74
N GLY A 102 -2.64 -22.33 4.00
CA GLY A 102 -2.26 -23.42 3.11
C GLY A 102 -1.29 -23.01 2.00
N GLU A 103 -0.69 -24.00 1.34
CA GLU A 103 0.30 -23.78 0.29
C GLU A 103 -0.26 -23.02 -0.92
N VAL A 104 -1.52 -23.30 -1.30
CA VAL A 104 -2.17 -22.65 -2.45
C VAL A 104 -2.45 -21.18 -2.15
N GLU A 105 -2.98 -20.87 -0.97
CA GLU A 105 -3.21 -19.50 -0.51
C GLU A 105 -1.92 -18.70 -0.47
N ALA A 106 -0.84 -19.26 0.10
CA ALA A 106 0.46 -18.64 0.18
C ALA A 106 1.06 -18.36 -1.22
N ALA A 107 1.00 -19.34 -2.12
CA ALA A 107 1.49 -19.20 -3.49
C ALA A 107 0.74 -18.11 -4.25
N MET A 108 -0.59 -18.12 -4.19
CA MET A 108 -1.42 -17.13 -4.87
C MET A 108 -1.27 -15.72 -4.27
N ALA A 109 -1.10 -15.62 -2.95
CA ALA A 109 -0.82 -14.33 -2.30
C ALA A 109 0.55 -13.77 -2.72
N SER A 110 1.57 -14.62 -2.83
CA SER A 110 2.92 -14.22 -3.27
C SER A 110 2.95 -13.72 -4.72
N ILE A 111 2.23 -14.39 -5.62
CA ILE A 111 2.08 -13.94 -7.01
C ILE A 111 1.36 -12.59 -7.03
N ALA A 112 0.23 -12.46 -6.33
CA ALA A 112 -0.54 -11.23 -6.29
C ALA A 112 0.24 -10.04 -5.72
N VAL A 113 0.99 -10.23 -4.62
CA VAL A 113 1.77 -9.12 -4.03
C VAL A 113 2.89 -8.67 -4.96
N THR A 114 3.50 -9.60 -5.70
CA THR A 114 4.55 -9.27 -6.69
C THR A 114 3.97 -8.43 -7.82
N VAL A 115 2.84 -8.84 -8.39
CA VAL A 115 2.17 -8.09 -9.45
C VAL A 115 1.73 -6.72 -8.95
N VAL A 116 1.10 -6.65 -7.77
CA VAL A 116 0.71 -5.37 -7.17
C VAL A 116 1.91 -4.47 -6.92
N GLY A 117 3.04 -5.02 -6.46
CA GLY A 117 4.29 -4.28 -6.28
C GLY A 117 4.75 -3.63 -7.57
N VAL A 118 4.90 -4.40 -8.66
CA VAL A 118 5.31 -3.88 -9.98
C VAL A 118 4.36 -2.79 -10.45
N VAL A 119 3.06 -3.03 -10.38
CA VAL A 119 2.05 -2.08 -10.86
C VAL A 119 2.01 -0.82 -9.99
N THR A 120 2.24 -0.93 -8.68
CA THR A 120 2.29 0.21 -7.76
C THR A 120 3.53 1.06 -7.98
N VAL A 121 4.71 0.46 -8.25
CA VAL A 121 5.91 1.21 -8.64
C VAL A 121 5.61 2.06 -9.87
N VAL A 122 5.10 1.43 -10.94
CA VAL A 122 4.78 2.14 -12.18
C VAL A 122 3.74 3.24 -11.93
N GLY A 123 2.64 2.92 -11.24
CA GLY A 123 1.56 3.86 -10.97
C GLY A 123 1.96 5.04 -10.09
N VAL A 124 2.72 4.81 -9.02
CA VAL A 124 3.16 5.90 -8.12
C VAL A 124 4.18 6.80 -8.84
N VAL A 125 5.11 6.22 -9.61
CA VAL A 125 6.03 7.01 -10.43
C VAL A 125 5.27 7.87 -11.43
N THR A 126 4.29 7.32 -12.14
CA THR A 126 3.55 8.08 -13.15
C THR A 126 2.58 9.11 -12.56
N VAL A 127 1.93 8.82 -11.44
CA VAL A 127 0.83 9.65 -10.88
C VAL A 127 1.31 10.65 -9.83
N VAL A 128 2.35 10.33 -9.07
CA VAL A 128 2.82 11.20 -7.96
C VAL A 128 4.10 11.94 -8.36
N VAL A 129 5.06 11.24 -8.97
CA VAL A 129 6.36 11.84 -9.29
C VAL A 129 6.24 12.75 -10.51
N ILE A 130 5.70 12.27 -11.65
CA ILE A 130 5.64 13.08 -12.89
C ILE A 130 4.90 14.42 -12.71
N PRO A 131 3.70 14.49 -12.10
CA PRO A 131 2.97 15.76 -11.98
C PRO A 131 3.60 16.71 -10.96
N MET A 132 4.37 16.19 -9.99
CA MET A 132 5.07 17.00 -8.99
C MET A 132 6.35 17.63 -9.55
N PHE A 133 7.02 16.99 -10.52
CA PHE A 133 8.17 17.53 -11.22
C PHE A 133 7.81 18.42 -12.42
N MET A 134 6.62 18.25 -13.01
CA MET A 134 6.15 19.06 -14.15
C MET A 134 6.19 20.60 -13.95
N PRO A 135 5.97 21.17 -12.75
CA PRO A 135 6.13 22.61 -12.49
C PRO A 135 7.58 23.12 -12.49
N PHE A 136 8.58 22.23 -12.48
CA PHE A 136 10.01 22.59 -12.46
C PHE A 136 10.71 22.41 -13.82
N ILE A 137 10.00 21.86 -14.81
CA ILE A 137 10.50 21.62 -16.18
C ILE A 137 9.85 22.61 -17.17
N GLY A 138 9.23 23.69 -16.65
CA GLY A 138 8.60 24.78 -17.42
C GLY A 138 9.10 26.14 -16.96
#